data_AF-A0AA51GPG2-F1
#
_entry.id   AF-A0AA51GPG2-F1
#
_cell.length_a   1.000
_cell.length_b   1.000
_cell.length_c   1.000
_cell.angle_alpha   90.00
_cell.angle_beta   90.00
_cell.angle_gamma   90.00
#
_symmetry.space_group_name_H-M   'P 1'
#
loop_
_entity.id
_entity.type
_entity.pdbx_description
1 polymer ?
#
loop_
_entity_poly.entity_id
_entity_poly.type
_entity_poly.pdbx_seq_one_letter_code
_entity_poly.pdbx_strand_id
1 'polypeptide(L)'
;MRFVEFNIEGFGQLKNVTGRFPPGLSLILGENESGKTTLMNFFRYCLFGCLTGVQIVMLYLPLDGGNQRGQLTIEAFNGESLCLSMNGKKLVFQKKQKKDNRRHF
;
A
#
# COMPACT_ATOMS: atom_id res chain seq x y z
N MET A 1 -4.69 -12.46 8.78
CA MET A 1 -4.56 -11.39 7.78
C MET A 1 -3.13 -11.38 7.29
N ARG A 2 -2.89 -11.17 5.99
CA ARG A 2 -1.56 -11.20 5.38
C ARG A 2 -1.45 -10.14 4.27
N PHE A 3 -0.31 -9.48 4.12
CA PHE A 3 -0.06 -8.62 2.95
C PHE A 3 0.30 -9.47 1.74
N VAL A 4 -0.20 -9.11 0.57
CA VAL A 4 0.01 -9.87 -0.68
C VAL A 4 0.87 -9.09 -1.64
N GLU A 5 0.46 -7.85 -1.95
CA GLU A 5 1.18 -6.97 -2.86
C GLU A 5 0.81 -5.53 -2.59
N PHE A 6 1.68 -4.62 -3.02
CA PHE A 6 1.44 -3.19 -2.97
C PHE A 6 1.88 -2.51 -4.26
N ASN A 7 1.23 -1.38 -4.54
CA ASN A 7 1.61 -0.45 -5.61
C ASN A 7 1.49 0.97 -5.07
N ILE A 8 2.55 1.76 -5.19
CA ILE A 8 2.61 3.16 -4.80
C ILE A 8 2.86 3.97 -6.07
N GLU A 9 1.83 4.71 -6.49
CA GLU A 9 1.96 5.71 -7.56
C GLU A 9 2.70 6.95 -7.01
N GLY A 10 2.35 7.38 -5.79
CA GLY A 10 3.06 8.46 -5.10
C GLY A 10 2.73 8.53 -3.60
N PHE A 11 3.75 8.54 -2.74
CA PHE A 11 3.63 8.72 -1.29
C PHE A 11 4.95 9.19 -0.66
N GLY A 12 5.03 10.47 -0.27
CA GLY A 12 6.29 11.11 0.12
C GLY A 12 7.34 10.99 -0.98
N GLN A 13 8.50 10.44 -0.66
CA GLN A 13 9.57 10.18 -1.64
C GLN A 13 9.35 8.92 -2.50
N LEU A 14 8.38 8.06 -2.17
CA LEU A 14 8.14 6.83 -2.92
C LEU A 14 7.27 7.14 -4.14
N LYS A 15 7.77 6.79 -5.34
CA LYS A 15 7.07 7.00 -6.61
C LYS A 15 7.24 5.80 -7.52
N ASN A 16 6.14 5.30 -8.07
CA ASN A 16 6.10 4.11 -8.94
C ASN A 16 6.77 2.87 -8.32
N VAL A 17 6.58 2.65 -7.02
CA VAL A 17 7.17 1.52 -6.28
C VAL A 17 6.13 0.41 -6.16
N THR A 18 6.50 -0.82 -6.53
CA THR A 18 5.64 -1.99 -6.38
C THR A 18 6.39 -3.12 -5.68
N GLY A 19 5.66 -4.04 -5.08
CA GLY A 19 6.26 -5.20 -4.45
C GLY A 19 5.24 -6.26 -4.07
N ARG A 20 5.74 -7.48 -3.86
CA ARG A 20 4.96 -8.63 -3.39
C ARG A 20 5.54 -9.18 -2.11
N PHE A 21 4.67 -9.65 -1.24
CA PHE A 21 5.04 -10.27 0.02
C PHE A 21 4.90 -11.79 -0.10
N PRO A 22 6.00 -12.56 0.00
CA PRO A 22 5.91 -14.01 0.08
C PRO A 22 5.23 -14.45 1.40
N PRO A 23 4.72 -15.69 1.46
CA PRO A 23 4.35 -16.29 2.74
C PRO A 23 5.53 -16.33 3.72
N GLY A 24 5.27 -16.12 5.01
CA GLY A 24 6.29 -16.14 6.05
C GLY A 24 6.90 -14.76 6.32
N LEU A 25 8.22 -14.71 6.48
CA LEU A 25 8.95 -13.50 6.86
C LEU A 25 9.34 -12.68 5.62
N SER A 26 9.03 -11.39 5.63
CA SER A 26 9.47 -10.43 4.62
C SER A 26 10.42 -9.40 5.23
N LEU A 27 11.61 -9.25 4.66
CA LEU A 27 12.62 -8.30 5.10
C LEU A 27 12.76 -7.17 4.08
N ILE A 28 12.65 -5.92 4.54
CA ILE A 28 12.80 -4.72 3.71
C ILE A 28 14.13 -4.06 4.09
N LEU A 29 15.12 -4.13 3.19
CA LEU A 29 16.46 -3.60 3.40
C LEU A 29 16.71 -2.33 2.56
N GLY A 30 17.71 -1.55 2.96
CA GLY A 30 18.16 -0.36 2.25
C GLY A 30 18.95 0.57 3.17
N GLU A 31 19.60 1.55 2.59
CA GLU A 31 20.37 2.58 3.32
C GLU A 31 19.46 3.53 4.11
N ASN A 32 20.04 4.36 4.99
CA ASN A 32 19.29 5.44 5.62
C ASN A 32 18.60 6.29 4.55
N GLU A 33 17.41 6.79 4.87
CA GLU A 33 16.61 7.62 3.96
C GLU A 33 16.17 6.93 2.66
N SER A 34 16.40 5.62 2.49
CA SER A 34 15.91 4.86 1.32
C SER A 34 14.37 4.73 1.26
N GLY A 35 13.66 5.19 2.29
CA GLY A 35 12.20 5.21 2.33
C GLY A 35 11.55 4.01 3.02
N LYS A 36 12.31 3.20 3.78
CA LYS A 36 11.75 2.06 4.56
C LYS A 36 10.67 2.49 5.55
N THR A 37 10.92 3.54 6.33
CA THR A 37 9.94 4.11 7.27
C THR A 37 8.73 4.69 6.52
N THR A 38 8.97 5.35 5.38
CA THR A 38 7.93 5.88 4.50
C THR A 38 7.02 4.76 3.97
N LEU A 39 7.61 3.62 3.57
CA LEU A 39 6.87 2.44 3.10
C LEU A 39 6.01 1.82 4.22
N MET A 40 6.56 1.72 5.43
CA MET A 40 5.80 1.29 6.59
C MET A 40 4.62 2.22 6.90
N ASN A 41 4.82 3.54 6.75
CA ASN A 41 3.75 4.53 6.96
C ASN A 41 2.70 4.51 5.85
N PHE A 42 3.07 4.20 4.61
CA PHE A 42 2.11 3.90 3.54
C PHE A 42 1.18 2.75 3.93
N PHE A 43 1.72 1.63 4.44
CA PHE A 43 0.89 0.50 4.87
C PHE A 43 -0.05 0.88 6.02
N ARG A 44 0.44 1.64 7.01
CA ARG A 44 -0.40 2.17 8.09
C ARG A 44 -1.53 3.05 7.55
N TYR A 45 -1.23 3.89 6.57
CA TYR A 45 -2.21 4.76 5.94
C TYR A 45 -3.29 3.95 5.20
N CYS A 46 -2.91 2.93 4.43
CA CYS A 46 -3.87 2.05 3.76
C CYS A 46 -4.81 1.33 4.73
N LEU A 47 -4.31 0.94 5.91
CA LEU A 47 -5.08 0.18 6.89
C LEU A 47 -6.00 1.04 7.76
N PHE A 48 -5.53 2.22 8.18
CA PHE A 48 -6.17 3.00 9.23
C PHE A 48 -6.50 4.44 8.81
N GLY A 49 -6.10 4.83 7.60
CA GLY A 49 -6.12 6.22 7.17
C GLY A 49 -5.04 7.06 7.82
N CYS A 50 -5.18 8.37 7.71
CA CYS A 50 -4.24 9.29 8.33
C CYS A 50 -4.35 9.20 9.86
N LEU A 51 -3.33 8.64 10.50
CA LEU A 51 -3.39 8.25 11.91
C LEU A 51 -3.43 9.42 12.90
N THR A 52 -3.10 10.65 12.53
CA THR A 52 -3.20 11.81 13.44
C THR A 52 -3.12 13.15 12.69
N GLY A 53 -4.19 13.95 12.67
CA GLY A 53 -4.17 15.38 12.31
C GLY A 53 -3.86 15.76 10.84
N VAL A 54 -4.30 16.96 10.44
CA VAL A 54 -4.10 17.52 9.08
C VAL A 54 -2.62 17.59 8.67
N GLN A 55 -1.72 17.75 9.65
CA GLN A 55 -0.28 17.92 9.41
C GLN A 55 0.40 16.64 8.88
N ILE A 56 -0.05 15.45 9.25
CA ILE A 56 0.54 14.19 8.74
C ILE A 56 0.05 13.85 7.33
N VAL A 57 -1.13 14.34 6.92
CA VAL A 57 -1.56 14.23 5.50
C VAL A 57 -0.59 14.99 4.61
N MET A 58 -0.11 16.17 5.04
CA MET A 58 0.89 16.94 4.29
C MET A 58 2.27 16.25 4.25
N LEU A 59 2.64 15.49 5.29
CA LEU A 59 3.96 14.87 5.44
C LEU A 59 4.31 13.88 4.31
N TYR A 60 3.30 13.27 3.69
CA TYR A 60 3.51 12.30 2.62
C TYR A 60 2.96 12.77 1.27
N LEU A 61 2.81 14.08 1.05
CA LEU A 61 2.58 14.58 -0.30
C LEU A 61 3.76 14.15 -1.20
N PRO A 62 3.49 13.62 -2.40
CA PRO A 62 4.51 13.39 -3.41
C PRO A 62 5.35 14.65 -3.66
N LEU A 63 6.66 14.47 -3.84
CA LEU A 63 7.61 15.57 -4.05
C LEU A 63 7.34 16.38 -5.34
N ASP A 64 6.61 15.80 -6.29
CA ASP A 64 6.22 16.45 -7.55
C ASP A 64 4.92 17.26 -7.46
N GLY A 65 4.36 17.43 -6.25
CA GLY A 65 3.09 18.13 -6.04
C GLY A 65 1.86 17.30 -6.41
N GLY A 66 2.04 16.01 -6.71
CA GLY A 66 0.96 15.07 -6.98
C GLY A 66 0.11 14.74 -5.74
N ASN A 67 -0.90 13.90 -5.93
CA ASN A 67 -1.70 13.37 -4.83
C ASN A 67 -1.13 12.04 -4.33
N GLN A 68 -1.26 11.79 -3.02
CA GLN A 68 -0.98 10.49 -2.44
C GLN A 68 -1.84 9.42 -3.11
N ARG A 69 -1.22 8.44 -3.77
CA ARG A 69 -1.95 7.36 -4.45
C ARG A 69 -1.21 6.04 -4.30
N GLY A 70 -1.98 5.01 -3.96
CA GLY A 70 -1.46 3.65 -3.91
C GLY A 70 -2.51 2.66 -3.46
N GLN A 71 -2.16 1.38 -3.59
CA GLN A 71 -3.01 0.25 -3.28
C GLN A 71 -2.22 -0.79 -2.48
N LEU A 72 -2.87 -1.36 -1.47
CA LEU A 72 -2.38 -2.50 -0.70
C LEU A 72 -3.38 -3.64 -0.83
N THR A 73 -2.95 -4.77 -1.39
CA THR A 73 -3.74 -6.00 -1.42
C THR A 73 -3.41 -6.83 -0.20
N ILE A 74 -4.45 -7.26 0.51
CA ILE A 74 -4.36 -8.13 1.68
C ILE A 74 -5.21 -9.38 1.48
N GLU A 75 -4.88 -10.41 2.24
CA GLU A 75 -5.70 -11.59 2.45
C GLU A 75 -6.25 -11.52 3.88
N ALA A 76 -7.58 -11.47 4.01
CA ALA A 76 -8.28 -11.42 5.28
C ALA A 76 -8.28 -12.80 5.97
N PHE A 77 -8.67 -12.86 7.25
CA PHE A 77 -8.69 -14.11 8.03
C PHE A 77 -9.67 -15.15 7.48
N ASN A 78 -10.72 -14.71 6.80
CA ASN A 78 -11.69 -15.57 6.12
C ASN A 78 -11.22 -16.04 4.72
N GLY A 79 -9.97 -15.77 4.35
CA GLY A 79 -9.41 -16.12 3.03
C GLY A 79 -9.82 -15.20 1.88
N GLU A 80 -10.61 -14.15 2.14
CA GLU A 80 -10.99 -13.19 1.11
C GLU A 80 -9.82 -12.25 0.77
N SER A 81 -9.63 -11.96 -0.52
CA SER A 81 -8.68 -10.94 -0.95
C SER A 81 -9.36 -9.58 -0.98
N LEU A 82 -8.75 -8.60 -0.30
CA LEU A 82 -9.21 -7.22 -0.23
C LEU A 82 -8.15 -6.29 -0.84
N CYS A 83 -8.58 -5.31 -1.61
CA CYS A 83 -7.76 -4.21 -2.12
C CYS A 83 -8.10 -2.93 -1.34
N LEU A 84 -7.08 -2.36 -0.71
CA LEU A 84 -7.14 -1.12 0.06
C LEU A 84 -6.51 -0.01 -0.79
N SER A 85 -7.33 0.86 -1.35
CA SER A 85 -6.89 1.95 -2.21
C SER A 85 -6.90 3.27 -1.44
N MET A 86 -5.78 3.98 -1.47
CA MET A 86 -5.61 5.32 -0.92
C MET A 86 -5.50 6.33 -2.07
N ASN A 87 -6.30 7.40 -2.01
CA ASN A 87 -6.22 8.55 -2.90
C ASN A 87 -6.39 9.84 -2.06
N GLY A 88 -5.29 10.39 -1.58
CA GLY A 88 -5.27 11.47 -0.59
C GLY A 88 -5.92 11.02 0.73
N LYS A 89 -6.95 11.76 1.15
CA LYS A 89 -7.75 11.42 2.35
C LYS A 89 -8.77 10.29 2.10
N LYS A 90 -9.06 9.96 0.84
CA LYS A 90 -10.07 8.97 0.50
C LYS A 90 -9.45 7.57 0.58
N LEU A 91 -10.06 6.71 1.38
CA LEU A 91 -9.78 5.27 1.41
C LEU A 91 -10.95 4.53 0.77
N VAL A 92 -10.64 3.54 -0.05
CA VAL A 92 -11.63 2.69 -0.71
C VAL A 92 -11.24 1.24 -0.47
N PHE A 93 -12.22 0.44 -0.02
CA PHE A 93 -12.05 -0.98 0.29
C PHE A 93 -12.86 -1.77 -0.74
N GLN A 94 -12.21 -2.67 -1.46
CA GLN A 94 -12.86 -3.48 -2.49
C GLN A 94 -12.46 -4.94 -2.35
N LYS A 95 -13.40 -5.88 -2.54
CA LYS A 95 -13.05 -7.28 -2.70
C LYS A 95 -12.32 -7.45 -4.02
N LYS A 96 -11.12 -8.03 -3.97
CA LYS A 96 -10.37 -8.40 -5.17
C LYS A 96 -10.87 -9.77 -5.59
N GLN A 97 -11.68 -9.81 -6.65
CA GLN A 97 -12.05 -11.09 -7.25
C GLN A 97 -10.75 -11.75 -7.72
N LYS A 98 -10.52 -13.00 -7.30
CA LYS A 98 -9.48 -13.83 -7.92
C LYS A 98 -9.82 -13.85 -9.41
N LYS A 99 -8.94 -13.29 -10.25
CA LYS A 99 -8.96 -13.61 -11.68
C LYS A 99 -8.77 -15.12 -11.74
N ASP A 100 -9.85 -15.83 -12.05
CA ASP A 100 -9.80 -17.25 -12.31
C ASP A 100 -8.93 -17.43 -13.55
N ASN A 101 -7.67 -17.75 -13.34
CA ASN A 101 -6.72 -18.04 -14.42
C ASN A 101 -6.91 -19.50 -14.91
N ARG A 102 -8.17 -19.95 -14.96
CA ARG A 102 -8.60 -21.11 -15.75
C ARG A 102 -8.83 -20.66 -17.20
N ARG A 103 -7.73 -20.41 -17.89
CA ARG A 103 -7.62 -20.50 -19.35
C ARG A 103 -6.21 -21.02 -19.60
N HIS A 104 -5.92 -22.05 -20.38
CA HIS A 104 -6.65 -23.14 -21.02
C HIS A 104 -5.48 -23.95 -21.63
N PHE A 105 -5.45 -25.27 -21.41
CA PHE A 105 -4.53 -26.28 -21.97
C PHE A 105 -3.11 -26.35 -21.41
#